data_AF-A0A818QS41-F1
#
_entry.id   AF-A0A818QS41-F1
#
_cell.length_a   1.000
_cell.length_b   1.000
_cell.length_c   1.000
_cell.angle_alpha   90.00
_cell.angle_beta   90.00
_cell.angle_gamma   90.00
#
_symmetry.space_group_name_H-M   'P 1'
#
loop_
_entity.id
_entity.type
_entity.pdbx_description
1 polymer ?
#
loop_
_entity_poly.entity_id
_entity_poly.type
_entity_poly.pdbx_seq_one_letter_code
_entity_poly.pdbx_strand_id
1 'polypeptide(L)'
;MQPFDINAGAQYKASTTLPIQLNNTYNNSICPITLNVHTDGAPLVRTTKSALWPCLASIVELPPQVREKQANILVLCLWTSCIKPDVNIFMNDCIQQLLELSVPSSLIVNNLQFSITVKTQLFVSDLPAKALFWKTINYNGYNACSNCFTEGVYQNRQVLYPYNKNSYRQRTHVEFLATAQEVDNRISSGRKGSSIDGIKGTSPLLQIFEYPKQIILDYMHLCCLGHMSTLIHRWLTMLNTGALAEINSNLVSQRFPHNISVNFNYPLNSCSDWKAKHFRIFLLSIGLPYMLVHLPPIVVSHFALYSMFVKLLHCPKSYNEIDLADKIIHYYCRTAPHIYGETIELFSLHSHLHLPQQVLTHGGLCFTSAFCFESSIRYLKKKAHGTRNLGTQIADWINIETIVTRPPFELSKSTGVNSININNRIFDKYRNDFLNILRTFIQNENDIVLFLRFKDVFVTYHTVLYDLPFSCCSYIISYKSTDSSIKYGQVIIFLKYHDGYYAYIQEYKATEKNISDYVSVPAELKSKLDEIFPLRSLSKSYTFVPIVNICHKCIQVKFHDCVFLSEVRVDYEHD
;
A
#
# COMPACT_ATOMS: atom_id res chain seq x y z
N MET A 1 -1.05 12.73 18.54
CA MET A 1 -2.11 12.30 17.62
C MET A 1 -1.66 10.98 17.01
N GLN A 2 -2.50 9.95 16.93
CA GLN A 2 -2.08 8.72 16.23
C GLN A 2 -1.97 9.07 14.74
N PRO A 3 -0.78 8.96 14.14
CA PRO A 3 -0.67 9.13 12.71
C PRO A 3 -1.47 8.03 12.04
N PHE A 4 -2.26 8.38 11.03
CA PHE A 4 -3.14 7.47 10.27
C PHE A 4 -4.50 7.11 10.91
N ASP A 5 -4.99 7.85 11.91
CA ASP A 5 -6.43 7.80 12.23
C ASP A 5 -7.25 7.99 10.93
N ILE A 6 -8.37 7.28 10.77
CA ILE A 6 -9.32 7.47 9.67
C ILE A 6 -9.67 8.97 9.52
N ASN A 7 -9.65 9.72 10.62
CA ASN A 7 -9.85 11.18 10.63
C ASN A 7 -8.61 12.01 10.27
N ALA A 8 -7.40 11.47 10.38
CA ALA A 8 -6.14 12.17 10.07
C ALA A 8 -5.97 12.44 8.56
N GLY A 9 -6.57 11.63 7.69
CA GLY A 9 -6.50 11.82 6.23
C GLY A 9 -7.05 13.17 5.74
N ALA A 10 -8.06 13.72 6.42
CA ALA A 10 -8.59 15.06 6.12
C ALA A 10 -7.60 16.17 6.54
N GLN A 11 -6.87 15.96 7.64
CA GLN A 11 -5.87 16.91 8.13
C GLN A 11 -4.61 16.93 7.26
N TYR A 12 -4.19 15.77 6.73
CA TYR A 12 -3.11 15.70 5.74
C TYR A 12 -3.45 16.43 4.42
N LYS A 13 -4.69 16.32 3.93
CA LYS A 13 -5.13 17.09 2.75
C LYS A 13 -5.18 18.60 3.01
N ALA A 14 -5.59 19.00 4.22
CA ALA A 14 -5.58 20.39 4.64
C ALA A 14 -4.15 20.95 4.80
N SER A 15 -3.19 20.14 5.27
CA SER A 15 -1.80 20.57 5.44
C SER A 15 -1.01 20.60 4.12
N THR A 16 -1.42 19.86 3.08
CA THR A 16 -0.85 19.99 1.72
C THR A 16 -1.38 21.19 0.94
N THR A 17 -2.46 21.83 1.38
CA THR A 17 -3.11 22.95 0.68
C THR A 17 -2.83 24.33 1.31
N LEU A 18 -2.30 24.37 2.53
CA LEU A 18 -1.87 25.60 3.17
C LEU A 18 -0.37 25.82 2.91
N PRO A 19 0.05 26.94 2.31
CA PRO A 19 1.42 27.40 2.53
C PRO A 19 1.55 27.57 4.04
N ILE A 20 2.51 26.89 4.66
CA ILE A 20 2.86 27.18 6.05
C ILE A 20 3.37 28.62 6.04
N GLN A 21 2.48 29.58 6.27
CA GLN A 21 2.87 30.87 6.80
C GLN A 21 3.45 30.54 8.18
N LEU A 22 4.77 30.45 8.23
CA LEU A 22 5.55 30.37 9.46
C LEU A 22 5.35 31.70 10.20
N ASN A 23 4.17 31.87 10.80
CA ASN A 23 3.96 32.90 11.79
C ASN A 23 4.81 32.54 13.01
N ASN A 24 5.44 33.55 13.63
CA ASN A 24 6.35 33.46 14.78
C ASN A 24 5.74 32.86 16.07
N THR A 25 4.61 32.14 15.98
CA THR A 25 3.84 31.60 17.11
C THR A 25 4.19 30.17 17.50
N TYR A 26 5.11 29.48 16.82
CA TYR A 26 5.49 28.09 17.14
C TYR A 26 6.55 27.94 18.25
N ASN A 27 7.02 29.04 18.86
CA ASN A 27 8.20 29.01 19.73
C ASN A 27 8.11 28.13 21.00
N ASN A 28 6.94 27.57 21.37
CA ASN A 28 6.77 26.73 22.56
C ASN A 28 6.10 25.36 22.34
N SER A 29 5.69 24.98 21.11
CA SER A 29 5.06 23.67 20.89
C SER A 29 6.08 22.61 20.49
N ILE A 30 6.10 21.47 21.19
CA ILE A 30 6.91 20.31 20.82
C ILE A 30 6.40 19.77 19.47
N CYS A 31 7.29 19.62 18.51
CA CYS A 31 7.07 19.00 17.21
C CYS A 31 7.49 17.52 17.26
N PRO A 32 6.54 16.57 17.39
CA PRO A 32 6.88 15.15 17.35
C PRO A 32 7.29 14.73 15.93
N ILE A 33 8.33 13.90 15.85
CA ILE A 33 8.77 13.18 14.66
C ILE A 33 8.56 11.71 14.93
N THR A 34 7.77 11.04 14.10
CA THR A 34 7.41 9.64 14.30
C THR A 34 7.99 8.77 13.19
N LEU A 35 8.59 7.64 13.57
CA LEU A 35 9.31 6.74 12.68
C LEU A 35 8.55 5.42 12.51
N ASN A 36 8.33 5.03 11.25
CA ASN A 36 8.09 3.64 10.89
C ASN A 36 9.45 2.99 10.62
N VAL A 37 9.78 1.92 11.34
CA VAL A 37 11.09 1.26 11.27
C VAL A 37 10.97 -0.06 10.53
N HIS A 38 11.97 -0.36 9.71
CA HIS A 38 12.06 -1.60 8.95
C HIS A 38 13.46 -2.19 8.98
N THR A 39 13.53 -3.52 9.02
CA THR A 39 14.78 -4.27 8.86
C THR A 39 14.51 -5.51 8.02
N ASP A 40 15.38 -5.79 7.04
CA ASP A 40 15.42 -7.07 6.34
C ASP A 40 16.83 -7.36 5.79
N GLY A 41 17.11 -8.61 5.47
CA GLY A 41 18.38 -9.06 4.93
C GLY A 41 18.33 -9.24 3.43
N ALA A 42 19.26 -8.61 2.71
CA ALA A 42 19.41 -8.82 1.27
C ALA A 42 20.83 -9.24 0.90
N PRO A 43 21.00 -10.19 -0.05
CA PRO A 43 22.33 -10.62 -0.48
C PRO A 43 23.06 -9.46 -1.17
N LEU A 44 24.32 -9.19 -0.82
CA LEU A 44 25.10 -8.09 -1.39
C LEU A 44 25.71 -8.45 -2.76
N VAL A 45 26.36 -9.61 -2.84
CA VAL A 45 27.00 -10.10 -4.07
C VAL A 45 26.48 -11.50 -4.37
N ARG A 46 26.12 -11.76 -5.62
CA ARG A 46 25.50 -13.03 -6.05
C ARG A 46 26.36 -14.27 -5.75
N THR A 47 27.67 -14.10 -5.61
CA THR A 47 28.66 -15.19 -5.42
C THR A 47 29.19 -15.31 -4.00
N THR A 48 28.97 -14.32 -3.12
CA THR A 48 29.44 -14.39 -1.72
C THR A 48 28.27 -14.68 -0.79
N LYS A 49 28.54 -15.30 0.37
CA LYS A 49 27.56 -15.46 1.45
C LYS A 49 27.25 -14.15 2.18
N SER A 50 27.78 -13.01 1.71
CA SER A 50 27.63 -11.71 2.38
C SER A 50 26.25 -11.11 2.16
N ALA A 51 25.62 -10.67 3.24
CA ALA A 51 24.33 -10.00 3.26
C ALA A 51 24.45 -8.59 3.83
N LEU A 52 23.58 -7.70 3.34
CA LEU A 52 23.29 -6.39 3.88
C LEU A 52 22.04 -6.49 4.75
N TRP A 53 22.13 -6.00 5.97
CA TRP A 53 21.00 -5.80 6.87
C TRP A 53 20.97 -4.33 7.25
N PRO A 54 20.11 -3.51 6.62
CA PRO A 54 19.90 -2.14 7.05
C PRO A 54 18.78 -2.07 8.09
N CYS A 55 18.88 -1.09 9.00
CA CYS A 55 17.75 -0.57 9.75
C CYS A 55 17.33 0.73 9.10
N LEU A 56 16.13 0.75 8.53
CA LEU A 56 15.58 1.88 7.77
C LEU A 56 14.43 2.52 8.53
N ALA A 57 14.21 3.81 8.31
CA ALA A 57 13.03 4.49 8.84
C ALA A 57 12.42 5.49 7.87
N SER A 58 11.09 5.61 7.92
CA SER A 58 10.36 6.66 7.20
C SER A 58 9.70 7.61 8.19
N ILE A 59 9.71 8.91 7.90
CA ILE A 59 9.09 9.95 8.75
C ILE A 59 7.59 10.03 8.44
N VAL A 60 6.79 9.71 9.44
CA VAL A 60 5.35 9.59 9.34
C VAL A 60 4.66 10.94 9.07
N GLU A 61 5.20 12.04 9.55
CA GLU A 61 4.59 13.36 9.36
C GLU A 61 4.68 13.85 7.89
N LEU A 62 5.54 13.24 7.05
CA LEU A 62 5.64 13.57 5.63
C LEU A 62 4.44 13.02 4.84
N PRO A 63 3.95 13.74 3.79
CA PRO A 63 2.97 13.18 2.86
C PRO A 63 3.48 11.88 2.23
N PRO A 64 2.64 10.84 1.99
CA PRO A 64 3.10 9.53 1.50
C PRO A 64 4.02 9.60 0.26
N GLN A 65 3.66 10.41 -0.73
CA GLN A 65 4.43 10.59 -1.98
C GLN A 65 5.80 11.22 -1.76
N VAL A 66 6.02 11.88 -0.62
CA VAL A 66 7.31 12.44 -0.20
C VAL A 66 8.01 11.45 0.73
N ARG A 67 7.31 10.94 1.74
CA ARG A 67 7.79 10.01 2.76
C ARG A 67 8.48 8.79 2.15
N GLU A 68 7.86 8.21 1.13
CA GLU A 68 8.25 6.91 0.59
C GLU A 68 9.33 7.00 -0.51
N LYS A 69 9.75 8.22 -0.89
CA LYS A 69 10.89 8.39 -1.80
C LYS A 69 12.15 7.86 -1.16
N GLN A 70 12.96 7.12 -1.92
CA GLN A 70 14.25 6.58 -1.47
C GLN A 70 15.14 7.63 -0.80
N ALA A 71 15.15 8.87 -1.35
CA ALA A 71 15.92 9.97 -0.78
C ALA A 71 15.47 10.41 0.62
N ASN A 72 14.23 10.10 1.03
CA ASN A 72 13.65 10.47 2.32
C ASN A 72 13.55 9.29 3.30
N ILE A 73 13.99 8.09 2.88
CA ILE A 73 14.15 6.96 3.78
C ILE A 73 15.47 7.10 4.52
N LEU A 74 15.39 7.15 5.84
CA LEU A 74 16.53 7.25 6.74
C LEU A 74 17.21 5.89 6.86
N VAL A 75 18.54 5.89 6.89
CA VAL A 75 19.35 4.72 7.24
C VAL A 75 19.83 4.92 8.68
N LEU A 76 19.27 4.15 9.60
CA LEU A 76 19.60 4.21 11.03
C LEU A 76 20.81 3.33 11.38
N CYS A 77 20.91 2.15 10.77
CA CYS A 77 22.03 1.22 10.97
C CYS A 77 22.33 0.43 9.70
N LEU A 78 23.58 -0.06 9.58
CA LEU A 78 24.00 -0.98 8.53
C LEU A 78 24.83 -2.12 9.11
N TRP A 79 24.50 -3.35 8.76
CA TRP A 79 25.30 -4.53 9.04
C TRP A 79 25.63 -5.26 7.75
N THR A 80 26.92 -5.44 7.47
CA THR A 80 27.40 -6.16 6.29
C THR A 80 28.28 -7.31 6.72
N SER A 81 27.80 -8.54 6.59
CA SER A 81 28.54 -9.74 7.02
C SER A 81 28.06 -10.99 6.30
N CYS A 82 28.84 -12.08 6.38
CA CYS A 82 28.42 -13.42 5.96
C CYS A 82 27.54 -14.14 6.98
N ILE A 83 27.41 -13.58 8.19
CA ILE A 83 26.52 -14.04 9.24
C ILE A 83 25.38 -13.05 9.47
N LYS A 84 24.23 -13.56 9.91
CA LYS A 84 23.10 -12.74 10.35
C LYS A 84 23.54 -11.84 11.52
N PRO A 85 22.95 -10.65 11.66
CA PRO A 85 23.27 -9.75 12.77
C PRO A 85 22.94 -10.38 14.12
N ASP A 86 23.83 -10.20 15.09
CA ASP A 86 23.40 -10.26 16.49
C ASP A 86 22.56 -9.01 16.76
N VAL A 87 21.28 -9.22 17.06
CA VAL A 87 20.31 -8.12 17.19
C VAL A 87 20.68 -7.16 18.33
N ASN A 88 21.28 -7.67 19.42
CA ASN A 88 21.69 -6.84 20.55
C ASN A 88 22.80 -5.89 20.12
N ILE A 89 23.83 -6.42 19.46
CA ILE A 89 24.96 -5.61 18.97
C ILE A 89 24.49 -4.65 17.87
N PHE A 90 23.71 -5.15 16.91
CA PHE A 90 23.30 -4.40 15.75
C PHE A 90 22.41 -3.19 16.08
N MET A 91 21.50 -3.34 17.05
CA MET A 91 20.52 -2.30 17.38
C MET A 91 20.93 -1.42 18.57
N ASN A 92 21.98 -1.76 19.32
CA ASN A 92 22.33 -1.08 20.58
C ASN A 92 22.43 0.45 20.42
N ASP A 93 23.33 0.91 19.56
CA ASP A 93 23.63 2.33 19.44
C ASP A 93 22.44 3.12 18.87
N CYS A 94 21.69 2.52 17.93
CA CYS A 94 20.47 3.13 17.40
C CYS A 94 19.37 3.25 18.45
N ILE A 95 19.18 2.24 19.29
CA ILE A 95 18.19 2.30 20.38
C ILE A 95 18.59 3.39 21.36
N GLN A 96 19.86 3.47 21.77
CA GLN A 96 20.31 4.51 22.70
C GLN A 96 20.09 5.92 22.12
N GLN A 97 20.47 6.15 20.85
CA GLN A 97 20.24 7.43 20.18
C GLN A 97 18.73 7.75 20.07
N LEU A 98 17.88 6.77 19.77
CA LEU A 98 16.43 6.98 19.72
C LEU A 98 15.84 7.29 21.10
N LEU A 99 16.34 6.66 22.16
CA LEU A 99 15.94 6.95 23.54
C LEU A 99 16.37 8.37 23.95
N GLU A 100 17.58 8.79 23.60
CA GLU A 100 18.05 10.16 23.82
C GLU A 100 17.16 11.18 23.09
N LEU A 101 16.84 10.91 21.82
CA LEU A 101 15.99 11.77 21.00
C LEU A 101 14.49 11.72 21.38
N SER A 102 14.08 10.77 22.22
CA SER A 102 12.70 10.68 22.72
C SER A 102 12.35 11.79 23.72
N VAL A 103 13.38 12.41 24.29
CA VAL A 103 13.29 13.58 25.17
C VAL A 103 13.33 14.86 24.32
N PRO A 104 12.60 15.93 24.69
CA PRO A 104 12.62 17.18 23.93
C PRO A 104 14.04 17.72 23.71
N SER A 105 14.41 17.89 22.44
CA SER A 105 15.68 18.45 21.99
C SER A 105 15.45 19.66 21.10
N SER A 106 16.47 20.53 20.97
CA SER A 106 16.39 21.73 20.15
C SER A 106 16.95 21.47 18.76
N LEU A 107 16.18 21.75 17.72
CA LEU A 107 16.60 21.67 16.31
C LEU A 107 16.52 23.06 15.69
N ILE A 108 17.62 23.53 15.09
CA ILE A 108 17.65 24.83 14.39
C ILE A 108 17.60 24.58 12.88
N VAL A 109 16.57 25.11 12.22
CA VAL A 109 16.41 25.05 10.76
C VAL A 109 16.13 26.45 10.25
N ASN A 110 16.93 26.94 9.29
CA ASN A 110 16.79 28.29 8.71
C ASN A 110 16.68 29.41 9.76
N ASN A 111 17.52 29.35 10.81
CA ASN A 111 17.53 30.26 11.96
C ASN A 111 16.25 30.25 12.81
N LEU A 112 15.35 29.29 12.61
CA LEU A 112 14.20 29.04 13.46
C LEU A 112 14.50 27.86 14.39
N GLN A 113 14.20 28.02 15.67
CA GLN A 113 14.38 27.00 16.68
C GLN A 113 13.08 26.22 16.89
N PHE A 114 13.18 24.89 16.80
CA PHE A 114 12.09 23.96 17.03
C PHE A 114 12.43 23.07 18.23
N SER A 115 11.45 22.85 19.11
CA SER A 115 11.56 21.78 20.12
C SER A 115 11.01 20.50 19.49
N ILE A 116 11.82 19.44 19.42
CA ILE A 116 11.45 18.18 18.76
C ILE A 116 11.56 16.99 19.71
N THR A 117 10.77 15.95 19.44
CA THR A 117 10.94 14.61 20.04
C THR A 117 10.83 13.56 18.94
N VAL A 118 11.70 12.55 18.95
CA VAL A 118 11.64 11.43 18.01
C VAL A 118 11.04 10.20 18.70
N LYS A 119 10.04 9.58 18.07
CA LYS A 119 9.38 8.37 18.57
C LYS A 119 9.23 7.35 17.45
N THR A 120 9.01 6.12 17.83
CA THR A 120 8.74 4.99 16.93
C THR A 120 7.25 4.64 16.96
N GLN A 121 6.66 4.38 15.79
CA GLN A 121 5.25 3.99 15.67
C GLN A 121 5.08 2.50 15.42
N LEU A 122 5.77 1.98 14.43
CA LEU A 122 5.64 0.58 14.02
C LEU A 122 6.96 0.00 13.53
N PHE A 123 7.09 -1.30 13.70
CA PHE A 123 8.15 -2.13 13.16
C PHE A 123 7.55 -3.03 12.07
N VAL A 124 8.04 -2.88 10.83
CA VAL A 124 7.58 -3.64 9.67
C VAL A 124 8.71 -4.47 9.09
N SER A 125 8.47 -5.76 8.88
CA SER A 125 9.44 -6.66 8.23
C SER A 125 8.72 -7.90 7.71
N ASP A 126 9.41 -8.69 6.88
CA ASP A 126 8.98 -10.05 6.57
C ASP A 126 8.99 -10.94 7.84
N LEU A 127 8.39 -12.13 7.76
CA LEU A 127 8.26 -13.03 8.91
C LEU A 127 9.60 -13.58 9.42
N PRO A 128 10.54 -14.04 8.55
CA PRO A 128 11.90 -14.41 8.96
C PRO A 128 12.69 -13.32 9.69
N ALA A 129 12.75 -12.09 9.17
CA ALA A 129 13.43 -10.97 9.82
C ALA A 129 12.72 -10.61 11.13
N LYS A 130 11.39 -10.64 11.16
CA LYS A 130 10.61 -10.44 12.39
C LYS A 130 11.02 -11.44 13.47
N ALA A 131 11.10 -12.73 13.12
CA ALA A 131 11.49 -13.77 14.06
C ALA A 131 12.91 -13.55 14.61
N LEU A 132 13.84 -13.10 13.77
CA LEU A 132 15.21 -12.75 14.19
C LEU A 132 15.20 -11.57 15.17
N PHE A 133 14.67 -10.42 14.77
CA PHE A 133 14.74 -9.18 15.54
C PHE A 133 13.93 -9.21 16.83
N TRP A 134 12.82 -9.96 16.85
CA TRP A 134 11.99 -10.13 18.04
C TRP A 134 12.35 -11.34 18.88
N LYS A 135 13.42 -12.07 18.51
CA LYS A 135 13.85 -13.32 19.16
C LYS A 135 12.68 -14.28 19.37
N THR A 136 11.94 -14.57 18.31
CA THR A 136 10.83 -15.54 18.30
C THR A 136 11.12 -16.72 17.37
N ILE A 137 10.29 -17.75 17.42
CA ILE A 137 10.31 -18.86 16.45
C ILE A 137 9.81 -18.37 15.08
N ASN A 138 10.21 -19.08 14.03
CA ASN A 138 9.74 -18.77 12.68
C ASN A 138 8.27 -19.19 12.50
N TYR A 139 7.63 -18.63 11.46
CA TYR A 139 6.23 -18.86 11.08
C TYR A 139 5.83 -20.33 10.85
N ASN A 140 6.80 -21.24 10.75
CA ASN A 140 6.61 -22.67 10.58
C ASN A 140 6.63 -23.47 11.89
N GLY A 141 6.76 -22.80 13.04
CA GLY A 141 6.63 -23.43 14.36
C GLY A 141 5.19 -23.45 14.86
N TYR A 142 4.90 -24.25 15.88
CA TYR A 142 3.55 -24.37 16.46
C TYR A 142 3.04 -23.05 17.06
N ASN A 143 3.85 -22.39 17.88
CA ASN A 143 3.49 -21.16 18.60
C ASN A 143 4.04 -19.88 17.94
N ALA A 144 3.97 -19.79 16.61
CA ALA A 144 4.66 -18.74 15.85
C ALA A 144 3.92 -17.39 15.76
N CYS A 145 2.64 -17.33 16.12
CA CYS A 145 1.86 -16.10 16.00
C CYS A 145 2.33 -15.05 17.00
N SER A 146 2.68 -13.86 16.47
CA SER A 146 3.04 -12.72 17.29
C SER A 146 1.87 -12.10 18.02
N ASN A 147 0.66 -12.22 17.48
CA ASN A 147 -0.51 -11.50 17.97
C ASN A 147 -1.37 -12.33 18.91
N CYS A 148 -1.37 -13.66 18.79
CA CYS A 148 -2.21 -14.53 19.62
C CYS A 148 -1.51 -15.82 20.05
N PHE A 149 -2.16 -16.55 20.96
CA PHE A 149 -1.72 -17.84 21.49
C PHE A 149 -2.24 -19.04 20.69
N THR A 150 -2.74 -18.85 19.46
CA THR A 150 -3.19 -19.98 18.64
C THR A 150 -1.99 -20.87 18.31
N GLU A 151 -2.09 -22.15 18.67
CA GLU A 151 -1.10 -23.17 18.35
C GLU A 151 -1.42 -23.80 16.99
N GLY A 152 -0.40 -23.93 16.15
CA GLY A 152 -0.50 -24.66 14.89
C GLY A 152 -0.57 -26.18 15.11
N VAL A 153 -0.94 -26.92 14.08
CA VAL A 153 -1.00 -28.38 14.07
C VAL A 153 -0.14 -28.90 12.93
N TYR A 154 0.68 -29.91 13.18
CA TYR A 154 1.52 -30.51 12.13
C TYR A 154 0.73 -31.53 11.33
N GLN A 155 0.44 -31.21 10.07
CA GLN A 155 -0.32 -32.03 9.14
C GLN A 155 0.21 -31.81 7.72
N ASN A 156 0.10 -32.82 6.84
CA ASN A 156 0.52 -32.69 5.45
C ASN A 156 1.99 -32.21 5.28
N ARG A 157 2.88 -32.66 6.17
CA ARG A 157 4.32 -32.31 6.22
C ARG A 157 4.63 -30.82 6.49
N GLN A 158 3.67 -30.07 7.00
CA GLN A 158 3.83 -28.66 7.36
C GLN A 158 3.01 -28.30 8.61
N VAL A 159 3.27 -27.14 9.21
CA VAL A 159 2.43 -26.62 10.30
C VAL A 159 1.31 -25.80 9.70
N LEU A 160 0.08 -26.17 10.04
CA LEU A 160 -1.15 -25.49 9.67
C LEU A 160 -1.75 -24.79 10.89
N TYR A 161 -2.60 -23.79 10.65
CA TYR A 161 -3.31 -23.01 11.66
C TYR A 161 -4.81 -23.08 11.38
N PRO A 162 -5.47 -24.20 11.73
CA PRO A 162 -6.89 -24.37 11.46
C PRO A 162 -7.73 -23.26 12.09
N TYR A 163 -8.74 -22.79 11.36
CA TYR A 163 -9.60 -21.74 11.88
C TYR A 163 -10.42 -22.22 13.09
N ASN A 164 -10.25 -21.55 14.23
CA ASN A 164 -11.08 -21.77 15.41
C ASN A 164 -11.41 -20.41 16.07
N LYS A 165 -12.69 -20.04 16.03
CA LYS A 165 -13.17 -18.77 16.59
C LYS A 165 -12.96 -18.68 18.11
N ASN A 166 -13.00 -19.81 18.81
CA ASN A 166 -12.96 -19.87 20.28
C ASN A 166 -11.52 -19.88 20.84
N SER A 167 -10.50 -20.07 20.01
CA SER A 167 -9.08 -20.12 20.43
C SER A 167 -8.34 -18.79 20.26
N TYR A 168 -9.06 -17.70 20.03
CA TYR A 168 -8.48 -16.42 19.65
C TYR A 168 -8.17 -15.53 20.86
N ARG A 169 -7.14 -15.90 21.64
CA ARG A 169 -6.61 -15.09 22.75
C ARG A 169 -5.41 -14.26 22.31
N GLN A 170 -5.53 -12.93 22.37
CA GLN A 170 -4.45 -12.00 22.02
C GLN A 170 -3.32 -12.02 23.06
N ARG A 171 -2.09 -11.82 22.60
CA ARG A 171 -0.90 -11.63 23.45
C ARG A 171 -0.83 -10.18 23.94
N THR A 172 -0.32 -10.00 25.16
CA THR A 172 -0.04 -8.67 25.71
C THR A 172 1.46 -8.40 25.83
N HIS A 173 1.82 -7.11 25.93
CA HIS A 173 3.20 -6.69 26.13
C HIS A 173 3.80 -7.23 27.42
N VAL A 174 3.02 -7.20 28.50
CA VAL A 174 3.41 -7.67 29.83
C VAL A 174 3.71 -9.17 29.82
N GLU A 175 2.85 -9.97 29.17
CA GLU A 175 3.07 -11.41 29.04
C GLU A 175 4.31 -11.73 28.20
N PHE A 176 4.54 -10.98 27.12
CA PHE A 176 5.73 -11.16 26.30
C PHE A 176 7.00 -10.89 27.11
N LEU A 177 7.06 -9.77 27.84
CA LEU A 177 8.20 -9.40 28.69
C LEU A 177 8.48 -10.47 29.75
N ALA A 178 7.44 -10.90 30.47
CA ALA A 178 7.58 -11.94 31.50
C ALA A 178 8.11 -13.25 30.92
N THR A 179 7.59 -13.66 29.76
CA THR A 179 8.00 -14.90 29.08
C THR A 179 9.43 -14.80 28.55
N ALA A 180 9.80 -13.65 27.95
CA ALA A 180 11.14 -13.41 27.44
C ALA A 180 12.19 -13.44 28.56
N GLN A 181 11.91 -12.79 29.70
CA GLN A 181 12.78 -12.81 30.87
C GLN A 181 12.94 -14.22 31.45
N GLU A 182 11.86 -14.99 31.50
CA GLU A 182 11.91 -16.39 31.94
C GLU A 182 12.79 -17.25 31.01
N VAL A 183 12.71 -17.05 29.69
CA VAL A 183 13.60 -17.73 28.74
C VAL A 183 15.07 -17.35 29.00
N ASP A 184 15.37 -16.07 29.19
CA ASP A 184 16.74 -15.60 29.45
C ASP A 184 17.29 -16.14 30.78
N ASN A 185 16.45 -16.25 31.82
CA ASN A 185 16.80 -16.87 33.10
C ASN A 185 17.13 -18.36 32.92
N ARG A 186 16.35 -19.09 32.11
CA ARG A 186 16.63 -20.51 31.79
C ARG A 186 17.96 -20.67 31.07
N ILE A 187 18.23 -19.83 30.07
CA ILE A 187 19.49 -19.84 29.32
C ILE A 187 20.67 -19.58 30.27
N SER A 188 20.57 -18.54 31.10
CA SER A 188 21.60 -18.18 32.09
C SER A 188 21.86 -19.29 33.12
N SER A 189 20.82 -20.07 33.47
CA SER A 189 20.94 -21.22 34.37
C SER A 189 21.50 -22.50 33.73
N GLY A 190 21.98 -22.43 32.48
CA GLY A 190 22.56 -23.57 31.75
C GLY A 190 21.53 -24.59 31.22
N ARG A 191 20.22 -24.30 31.33
CA ARG A 191 19.19 -25.13 30.69
C ARG A 191 19.26 -24.89 29.18
N LYS A 192 19.40 -25.97 28.39
CA LYS A 192 19.38 -25.86 26.92
C LYS A 192 18.08 -25.16 26.48
N GLY A 193 18.24 -24.07 25.72
CA GLY A 193 17.16 -23.17 25.35
C GLY A 193 16.05 -23.87 24.58
N SER A 194 14.88 -23.94 25.19
CA SER A 194 13.60 -24.15 24.50
C SER A 194 12.85 -22.83 24.51
N SER A 195 12.17 -22.51 23.41
CA SER A 195 11.28 -21.35 23.39
C SER A 195 10.08 -21.61 24.28
N ILE A 196 9.59 -20.59 25.00
CA ILE A 196 8.32 -20.64 25.72
C ILE A 196 7.31 -19.86 24.89
N ASP A 197 6.21 -20.51 24.50
CA ASP A 197 5.17 -19.93 23.65
C ASP A 197 5.73 -19.23 22.40
N GLY A 198 6.79 -19.81 21.80
CA GLY A 198 7.45 -19.28 20.62
C GLY A 198 8.42 -18.12 20.85
N ILE A 199 8.65 -17.71 22.10
CA ILE A 199 9.61 -16.66 22.48
C ILE A 199 10.96 -17.31 22.83
N LYS A 200 12.06 -16.74 22.34
CA LYS A 200 13.44 -17.25 22.51
C LYS A 200 14.32 -16.37 23.42
N GLY A 201 13.82 -15.23 23.88
CA GLY A 201 14.52 -14.34 24.81
C GLY A 201 14.14 -12.88 24.62
N THR A 202 14.75 -11.98 25.39
CA THR A 202 14.43 -10.55 25.38
C THR A 202 15.05 -9.84 24.18
N SER A 203 14.22 -9.22 23.34
CA SER A 203 14.69 -8.37 22.24
C SER A 203 15.06 -6.97 22.76
N PRO A 204 16.19 -6.37 22.33
CA PRO A 204 16.52 -5.00 22.72
C PRO A 204 15.47 -3.97 22.22
N LEU A 205 14.71 -4.31 21.18
CA LEU A 205 13.66 -3.46 20.60
C LEU A 205 12.51 -3.17 21.57
N LEU A 206 12.32 -3.97 22.62
CA LEU A 206 11.28 -3.75 23.63
C LEU A 206 11.46 -2.42 24.40
N GLN A 207 12.65 -1.82 24.33
CA GLN A 207 12.91 -0.49 24.92
C GLN A 207 12.22 0.65 24.17
N ILE A 208 11.89 0.45 22.89
CA ILE A 208 11.33 1.49 22.01
C ILE A 208 10.05 1.02 21.30
N PHE A 209 9.52 -0.16 21.62
CA PHE A 209 8.34 -0.72 20.96
C PHE A 209 7.53 -1.62 21.91
N GLU A 210 6.21 -1.53 21.78
CA GLU A 210 5.25 -2.41 22.43
C GLU A 210 4.94 -3.66 21.58
N TYR A 211 5.26 -4.83 22.10
CA TYR A 211 4.86 -6.13 21.55
C TYR A 211 3.43 -6.52 21.98
N PRO A 212 2.55 -7.05 21.10
CA PRO A 212 2.69 -7.14 19.64
C PRO A 212 2.16 -5.91 18.91
N LYS A 213 1.58 -4.94 19.65
CA LYS A 213 0.80 -3.84 19.09
C LYS A 213 1.55 -3.06 18.01
N GLN A 214 2.83 -2.75 18.20
CA GLN A 214 3.64 -1.98 17.26
C GLN A 214 4.41 -2.84 16.25
N ILE A 215 4.10 -4.13 16.16
CA ILE A 215 4.83 -5.10 15.34
C ILE A 215 3.88 -5.65 14.30
N ILE A 216 3.89 -4.99 13.15
CA ILE A 216 2.81 -5.18 12.20
C ILE A 216 3.06 -6.38 11.28
N LEU A 217 1.97 -6.97 10.82
CA LEU A 217 1.95 -7.86 9.67
C LEU A 217 1.96 -7.00 8.42
N ASP A 218 3.01 -7.16 7.61
CA ASP A 218 3.16 -6.39 6.38
C ASP A 218 2.22 -6.92 5.28
N TYR A 219 1.34 -6.06 4.74
CA TYR A 219 0.39 -6.46 3.71
C TYR A 219 1.07 -6.85 2.38
N MET A 220 2.25 -6.27 2.10
CA MET A 220 3.00 -6.58 0.89
C MET A 220 3.44 -8.05 0.90
N HIS A 221 4.10 -8.48 1.98
CA HIS A 221 4.51 -9.87 2.15
C HIS A 221 3.32 -10.81 2.40
N LEU A 222 2.35 -10.40 3.22
CA LEU A 222 1.26 -11.26 3.64
C LEU A 222 0.17 -11.45 2.56
N CYS A 223 -0.43 -10.34 2.12
CA CYS A 223 -1.58 -10.37 1.22
C CYS A 223 -1.14 -10.52 -0.24
N CYS A 224 -0.14 -9.75 -0.67
CA CYS A 224 0.28 -9.69 -2.07
C CYS A 224 1.22 -10.85 -2.43
N LEU A 225 2.38 -10.98 -1.78
CA LEU A 225 3.34 -12.03 -2.13
C LEU A 225 2.95 -13.41 -1.57
N GLY A 226 2.32 -13.46 -0.40
CA GLY A 226 1.95 -14.70 0.27
C GLY A 226 0.65 -15.31 -0.26
N HIS A 227 -0.48 -14.75 0.18
CA HIS A 227 -1.79 -15.38 -0.04
C HIS A 227 -2.25 -15.27 -1.50
N MET A 228 -2.09 -14.11 -2.15
CA MET A 228 -2.49 -13.95 -3.55
C MET A 228 -1.70 -14.90 -4.49
N SER A 229 -0.40 -15.06 -4.25
CA SER A 229 0.43 -16.06 -4.97
C SER A 229 -0.10 -17.48 -4.74
N THR A 230 -0.38 -17.85 -3.49
CA THR A 230 -0.96 -19.15 -3.13
C THR A 230 -2.27 -19.42 -3.86
N LEU A 231 -3.15 -18.42 -3.92
CA LEU A 231 -4.43 -18.53 -4.64
C LEU A 231 -4.23 -18.74 -6.14
N ILE A 232 -3.37 -17.95 -6.78
CA ILE A 232 -3.09 -18.10 -8.22
C ILE A 232 -2.57 -19.50 -8.53
N HIS A 233 -1.60 -20.00 -7.75
CA HIS A 233 -1.07 -21.36 -7.95
C HIS A 233 -2.16 -22.44 -7.86
N ARG A 234 -3.14 -22.29 -6.95
CA ARG A 234 -4.29 -23.20 -6.86
C ARG A 234 -5.26 -23.05 -8.02
N TRP A 235 -5.46 -21.85 -8.53
CA TRP A 235 -6.35 -21.61 -9.65
C TRP A 235 -5.79 -22.13 -10.97
N LEU A 236 -4.47 -22.17 -11.15
CA LEU A 236 -3.85 -22.69 -12.37
C LEU A 236 -4.27 -24.14 -12.69
N THR A 237 -4.57 -24.95 -11.68
CA THR A 237 -5.07 -26.33 -11.88
C THR A 237 -6.56 -26.39 -12.21
N MET A 238 -7.30 -25.30 -12.01
CA MET A 238 -8.74 -25.16 -12.27
C MET A 238 -9.03 -24.51 -13.63
N LEU A 239 -8.04 -23.85 -14.23
CA LEU A 239 -8.16 -23.16 -15.51
C LEU A 239 -7.84 -24.10 -16.68
N ASN A 240 -8.68 -24.08 -17.71
CA ASN A 240 -8.34 -24.70 -18.99
C ASN A 240 -7.37 -23.84 -19.81
N THR A 241 -6.79 -24.43 -20.86
CA THR A 241 -5.79 -23.76 -21.72
C THR A 241 -6.32 -22.51 -22.42
N GLY A 242 -7.59 -22.52 -22.87
CA GLY A 242 -8.23 -21.38 -23.52
C GLY A 242 -8.44 -20.20 -22.57
N ALA A 243 -8.99 -20.47 -21.38
CA ALA A 243 -9.18 -19.47 -20.33
C ALA A 243 -7.84 -18.86 -19.91
N LEU A 244 -6.81 -19.67 -19.73
CA LEU A 244 -5.47 -19.18 -19.39
C LEU A 244 -4.88 -18.29 -20.49
N ALA A 245 -5.06 -18.67 -21.77
CA ALA A 245 -4.60 -17.86 -22.90
C ALA A 245 -5.32 -16.50 -22.96
N GLU A 246 -6.63 -16.48 -22.72
CA GLU A 246 -7.42 -15.24 -22.67
C GLU A 246 -6.98 -14.34 -21.52
N ILE A 247 -6.86 -14.87 -20.30
CA ILE A 247 -6.38 -14.12 -19.14
C ILE A 247 -4.99 -13.53 -19.42
N ASN A 248 -4.07 -14.32 -19.98
CA ASN A 248 -2.73 -13.85 -20.31
C ASN A 248 -2.74 -12.74 -21.36
N SER A 249 -3.57 -12.86 -22.40
CA SER A 249 -3.73 -11.80 -23.42
C SER A 249 -4.28 -10.50 -22.80
N ASN A 250 -5.26 -10.62 -21.91
CA ASN A 250 -5.84 -9.49 -21.19
C ASN A 250 -4.83 -8.83 -20.24
N LEU A 251 -4.03 -9.61 -19.51
CA LEU A 251 -2.97 -9.08 -18.64
C LEU A 251 -1.93 -8.29 -19.42
N VAL A 252 -1.45 -8.81 -20.56
CA VAL A 252 -0.45 -8.13 -21.42
C VAL A 252 -1.01 -6.85 -22.02
N SER A 253 -2.29 -6.83 -22.40
CA SER A 253 -2.94 -5.67 -23.02
C SER A 253 -3.52 -4.67 -22.01
N GLN A 254 -3.53 -5.00 -20.71
CA GLN A 254 -4.04 -4.13 -19.66
C GLN A 254 -3.26 -2.83 -19.60
N ARG A 255 -4.01 -1.72 -19.64
CA ARG A 255 -3.45 -0.36 -19.52
C ARG A 255 -3.58 0.15 -18.09
N PHE A 256 -2.56 0.85 -17.64
CA PHE A 256 -2.54 1.47 -16.31
C PHE A 256 -2.34 2.99 -16.41
N PRO A 257 -2.75 3.77 -15.40
CA PRO A 257 -2.32 5.15 -15.25
C PRO A 257 -0.79 5.29 -15.31
N HIS A 258 -0.30 6.39 -15.87
CA HIS A 258 1.15 6.62 -16.11
C HIS A 258 2.01 6.55 -14.84
N ASN A 259 1.44 6.89 -13.69
CA ASN A 259 2.11 6.84 -12.38
C ASN A 259 2.18 5.43 -11.78
N ILE A 260 1.55 4.44 -12.41
CA ILE A 260 1.66 3.05 -12.04
C ILE A 260 2.67 2.37 -12.94
N SER A 261 3.84 2.05 -12.39
CA SER A 261 4.91 1.38 -13.13
C SER A 261 4.70 -0.14 -13.15
N VAL A 262 3.60 -0.65 -13.72
CA VAL A 262 3.35 -2.10 -13.80
C VAL A 262 3.10 -2.54 -15.23
N ASN A 263 3.93 -3.49 -15.67
CA ASN A 263 3.77 -4.19 -16.94
C ASN A 263 3.70 -5.69 -16.64
N PHE A 264 2.64 -6.36 -17.10
CA PHE A 264 2.48 -7.80 -17.00
C PHE A 264 3.19 -8.51 -18.15
N ASN A 265 4.52 -8.48 -18.12
CA ASN A 265 5.36 -9.19 -19.09
C ASN A 265 5.42 -10.70 -18.82
N TYR A 266 4.87 -11.15 -17.69
CA TYR A 266 4.84 -12.54 -17.28
C TYR A 266 3.39 -13.02 -17.23
N PRO A 267 3.06 -14.16 -17.85
CA PRO A 267 1.72 -14.69 -17.82
C PRO A 267 1.35 -15.18 -16.40
N LEU A 268 0.06 -15.45 -16.18
CA LEU A 268 -0.48 -15.93 -14.91
C LEU A 268 0.18 -17.24 -14.45
N ASN A 269 0.49 -18.15 -15.39
CA ASN A 269 1.17 -19.41 -15.11
C ASN A 269 2.69 -19.26 -14.82
N SER A 270 3.22 -18.04 -14.87
CA SER A 270 4.57 -17.67 -14.42
C SER A 270 4.49 -16.63 -13.29
N CYS A 271 3.44 -16.68 -12.47
CA CYS A 271 3.26 -15.75 -11.35
C CYS A 271 4.40 -15.80 -10.31
N SER A 272 5.25 -16.83 -10.30
CA SER A 272 6.49 -16.85 -9.51
C SER A 272 7.45 -15.71 -9.86
N ASP A 273 7.40 -15.18 -11.09
CA ASP A 273 8.20 -14.04 -11.54
C ASP A 273 7.52 -12.68 -11.28
N TRP A 274 6.30 -12.69 -10.76
CA TRP A 274 5.59 -11.47 -10.40
C TRP A 274 6.21 -10.82 -9.17
N LYS A 275 6.24 -9.49 -9.18
CA LYS A 275 6.65 -8.69 -8.02
C LYS A 275 5.43 -8.34 -7.18
N ALA A 276 5.66 -7.87 -5.95
CA ALA A 276 4.57 -7.48 -5.06
C ALA A 276 3.57 -6.49 -5.69
N LYS A 277 4.05 -5.56 -6.52
CA LYS A 277 3.18 -4.59 -7.25
C LYS A 277 2.24 -5.26 -8.26
N HIS A 278 2.67 -6.34 -8.91
CA HIS A 278 1.81 -7.11 -9.83
C HIS A 278 0.68 -7.78 -9.04
N PHE A 279 1.02 -8.44 -7.93
CA PHE A 279 0.03 -9.05 -7.05
C PHE A 279 -0.90 -8.01 -6.42
N ARG A 280 -0.39 -6.85 -6.01
CA ARG A 280 -1.19 -5.74 -5.45
C ARG A 280 -2.27 -5.30 -6.43
N ILE A 281 -1.89 -4.97 -7.67
CA ILE A 281 -2.84 -4.53 -8.70
C ILE A 281 -3.81 -5.64 -9.09
N PHE A 282 -3.32 -6.88 -9.17
CA PHE A 282 -4.19 -8.03 -9.42
C PHE A 282 -5.24 -8.17 -8.32
N LEU A 283 -4.84 -8.14 -7.05
CA LEU A 283 -5.72 -8.25 -5.90
C LEU A 283 -6.71 -7.09 -5.78
N LEU A 284 -6.25 -5.85 -6.00
CA LEU A 284 -7.02 -4.63 -5.74
C LEU A 284 -7.74 -4.08 -6.96
N SER A 285 -7.51 -4.54 -8.18
CA SER A 285 -8.09 -3.84 -9.36
C SER A 285 -8.52 -4.76 -10.48
N ILE A 286 -7.63 -5.61 -10.96
CA ILE A 286 -7.85 -6.30 -12.24
C ILE A 286 -8.19 -7.79 -12.10
N GLY A 287 -7.79 -8.41 -10.99
CA GLY A 287 -7.88 -9.86 -10.83
C GLY A 287 -9.31 -10.34 -10.76
N LEU A 288 -10.16 -9.75 -9.92
CA LEU A 288 -11.55 -10.22 -9.78
C LEU A 288 -12.31 -10.18 -11.13
N PRO A 289 -12.30 -9.08 -11.89
CA PRO A 289 -12.86 -9.05 -13.24
C PRO A 289 -12.34 -10.15 -14.18
N TYR A 290 -11.04 -10.41 -14.20
CA TYR A 290 -10.46 -11.44 -15.06
C TYR A 290 -10.77 -12.86 -14.63
N MET A 291 -10.85 -13.12 -13.33
CA MET A 291 -11.13 -14.47 -12.83
C MET A 291 -12.63 -14.79 -12.85
N LEU A 292 -13.51 -13.77 -12.86
CA LEU A 292 -14.97 -13.93 -12.80
C LEU A 292 -15.56 -14.81 -13.91
N VAL A 293 -14.99 -14.74 -15.11
CA VAL A 293 -15.48 -15.50 -16.27
C VAL A 293 -14.97 -16.95 -16.28
N HIS A 294 -13.82 -17.20 -15.63
CA HIS A 294 -13.05 -18.42 -15.87
C HIS A 294 -12.93 -19.35 -14.66
N LEU A 295 -13.14 -18.86 -13.44
CA LEU A 295 -13.12 -19.70 -12.25
C LEU A 295 -14.50 -20.30 -11.93
N PRO A 296 -14.54 -21.46 -11.25
CA PRO A 296 -15.79 -21.99 -10.72
C PRO A 296 -16.52 -20.96 -9.84
N PRO A 297 -17.87 -20.88 -9.88
CA PRO A 297 -18.64 -19.85 -9.17
C PRO A 297 -18.32 -19.73 -7.68
N ILE A 298 -18.12 -20.85 -6.99
CA ILE A 298 -17.77 -20.86 -5.55
C ILE A 298 -16.39 -20.25 -5.29
N VAL A 299 -15.42 -20.51 -6.19
CA VAL A 299 -14.04 -20.04 -6.05
C VAL A 299 -13.97 -18.54 -6.31
N VAL A 300 -14.64 -18.05 -7.36
CA VAL A 300 -14.65 -16.61 -7.63
C VAL A 300 -15.44 -15.82 -6.58
N SER A 301 -16.52 -16.40 -6.03
CA SER A 301 -17.24 -15.79 -4.90
C SER A 301 -16.35 -15.65 -3.67
N HIS A 302 -15.52 -16.66 -3.39
CA HIS A 302 -14.56 -16.60 -2.30
C HIS A 302 -13.41 -15.62 -2.59
N PHE A 303 -12.96 -15.50 -3.84
CA PHE A 303 -12.01 -14.44 -4.23
C PHE A 303 -12.62 -13.03 -4.10
N ALA A 304 -13.90 -12.85 -4.45
CA ALA A 304 -14.60 -11.58 -4.26
C ALA A 304 -14.61 -11.16 -2.79
N LEU A 305 -14.84 -12.11 -1.86
CA LEU A 305 -14.74 -11.86 -0.42
C LEU A 305 -13.33 -11.44 0.00
N TYR A 306 -12.29 -12.14 -0.47
CA TYR A 306 -10.90 -11.79 -0.15
C TYR A 306 -10.50 -10.42 -0.70
N SER A 307 -10.81 -10.15 -1.97
CA SER A 307 -10.49 -8.87 -2.60
C SER A 307 -11.24 -7.72 -1.92
N MET A 308 -12.51 -7.92 -1.55
CA MET A 308 -13.28 -6.96 -0.76
C MET A 308 -12.67 -6.74 0.63
N PHE A 309 -12.30 -7.79 1.35
CA PHE A 309 -11.63 -7.70 2.65
C PHE A 309 -10.36 -6.83 2.58
N VAL A 310 -9.47 -7.12 1.63
CA VAL A 310 -8.21 -6.36 1.51
C VAL A 310 -8.48 -4.93 1.08
N LYS A 311 -9.42 -4.68 0.15
CA LYS A 311 -9.77 -3.31 -0.26
C LYS A 311 -10.35 -2.46 0.88
N LEU A 312 -11.23 -3.03 1.71
CA LEU A 312 -11.80 -2.34 2.88
C LEU A 312 -10.70 -1.93 3.86
N LEU A 313 -9.73 -2.82 4.10
CA LEU A 313 -8.60 -2.53 4.99
C LEU A 313 -7.50 -1.68 4.36
N HIS A 314 -7.40 -1.62 3.03
CA HIS A 314 -6.33 -0.90 2.34
C HIS A 314 -6.37 0.60 2.63
N CYS A 315 -7.55 1.21 2.53
CA CYS A 315 -7.78 2.63 2.84
C CYS A 315 -9.21 2.80 3.37
N PRO A 316 -9.48 2.42 4.63
CA PRO A 316 -10.82 2.43 5.19
C PRO A 316 -11.36 3.85 5.29
N LYS A 317 -12.63 4.03 4.91
CA LYS A 317 -13.38 5.30 4.99
C LYS A 317 -14.06 5.48 6.35
N SER A 318 -14.27 4.40 7.10
CA SER A 318 -14.94 4.42 8.41
C SER A 318 -14.59 3.19 9.24
N TYR A 319 -14.81 3.28 10.56
CA TYR A 319 -14.69 2.14 11.48
C TYR A 319 -15.61 0.98 11.09
N ASN A 320 -16.80 1.27 10.57
CA ASN A 320 -17.76 0.25 10.08
C ASN A 320 -17.18 -0.59 8.92
N GLU A 321 -16.31 -0.03 8.09
CA GLU A 321 -15.63 -0.80 7.03
C GLU A 321 -14.62 -1.78 7.60
N ILE A 322 -13.95 -1.43 8.69
CA ILE A 322 -13.03 -2.31 9.41
C ILE A 322 -13.81 -3.46 10.06
N ASP A 323 -14.92 -3.16 10.74
CA ASP A 323 -15.79 -4.17 11.35
C ASP A 323 -16.38 -5.13 10.31
N LEU A 324 -16.75 -4.60 9.14
CA LEU A 324 -17.21 -5.43 8.03
C LEU A 324 -16.11 -6.35 7.51
N ALA A 325 -14.89 -5.82 7.35
CA ALA A 325 -13.73 -6.61 6.95
C ALA A 325 -13.41 -7.72 7.95
N ASP A 326 -13.53 -7.46 9.25
CA ASP A 326 -13.36 -8.46 10.32
C ASP A 326 -14.35 -9.64 10.17
N LYS A 327 -15.64 -9.33 9.95
CA LYS A 327 -16.65 -10.35 9.67
C LYS A 327 -16.33 -11.15 8.41
N ILE A 328 -15.90 -10.48 7.34
CA ILE A 328 -15.54 -11.12 6.07
C ILE A 328 -14.36 -12.08 6.25
N ILE A 329 -13.29 -11.68 6.95
CA ILE A 329 -12.11 -12.55 7.07
C ILE A 329 -12.38 -13.76 7.95
N HIS A 330 -13.18 -13.61 9.01
CA HIS A 330 -13.62 -14.74 9.81
C HIS A 330 -14.44 -15.75 8.98
N TYR A 331 -15.37 -15.27 8.15
CA TYR A 331 -16.11 -16.13 7.22
C TYR A 331 -15.16 -16.79 6.21
N TYR A 332 -14.27 -16.00 5.61
CA TYR A 332 -13.32 -16.44 4.60
C TYR A 332 -12.41 -17.56 5.11
N CYS A 333 -11.78 -17.38 6.28
CA CYS A 333 -10.91 -18.36 6.91
C CYS A 333 -11.66 -19.66 7.24
N ARG A 334 -12.89 -19.55 7.76
CA ARG A 334 -13.73 -20.72 8.06
C ARG A 334 -14.05 -21.54 6.81
N THR A 335 -14.30 -20.90 5.66
CA THR A 335 -14.72 -21.61 4.44
C THR A 335 -13.57 -21.95 3.49
N ALA A 336 -12.39 -21.35 3.67
CA ALA A 336 -11.22 -21.58 2.82
C ALA A 336 -10.81 -23.06 2.70
N PRO A 337 -10.69 -23.86 3.78
CA PRO A 337 -10.28 -25.27 3.66
C PRO A 337 -11.28 -26.12 2.88
N HIS A 338 -12.57 -25.79 2.91
CA HIS A 338 -13.60 -26.49 2.13
C HIS A 338 -13.53 -26.17 0.63
N ILE A 339 -12.97 -25.03 0.25
CA ILE A 339 -12.89 -24.56 -1.14
C ILE A 339 -11.54 -24.92 -1.77
N TYR A 340 -10.45 -24.78 -1.01
CA TYR A 340 -9.09 -24.94 -1.50
C TYR A 340 -8.37 -26.18 -0.96
N GLY A 341 -8.96 -26.89 0.00
CA GLY A 341 -8.33 -27.97 0.77
C GLY A 341 -7.60 -27.44 2.02
N GLU A 342 -7.44 -28.31 3.03
CA GLU A 342 -6.87 -28.00 4.36
C GLU A 342 -5.48 -27.33 4.30
N THR A 343 -4.69 -27.63 3.27
CA THR A 343 -3.35 -27.04 3.09
C THR A 343 -3.36 -25.53 2.82
N ILE A 344 -4.53 -24.90 2.67
CA ILE A 344 -4.67 -23.43 2.59
C ILE A 344 -4.50 -22.74 3.95
N GLU A 345 -4.69 -23.47 5.06
CA GLU A 345 -4.65 -22.95 6.43
C GLU A 345 -3.21 -22.76 6.91
N LEU A 346 -2.39 -22.10 6.10
CA LEU A 346 -1.03 -21.71 6.47
C LEU A 346 -1.05 -20.59 7.51
N PHE A 347 0.10 -20.36 8.16
CA PHE A 347 0.30 -19.22 9.05
C PHE A 347 -0.10 -17.88 8.42
N SER A 348 0.14 -17.72 7.11
CA SER A 348 -0.27 -16.54 6.37
C SER A 348 -1.78 -16.34 6.44
N LEU A 349 -2.60 -17.35 6.16
CA LEU A 349 -4.06 -17.23 6.24
C LEU A 349 -4.52 -16.86 7.65
N HIS A 350 -4.01 -17.55 8.68
CA HIS A 350 -4.28 -17.21 10.08
C HIS A 350 -3.94 -15.75 10.41
N SER A 351 -2.80 -15.27 9.90
CA SER A 351 -2.32 -13.90 10.16
C SER A 351 -3.29 -12.82 9.66
N HIS A 352 -4.12 -13.10 8.64
CA HIS A 352 -5.11 -12.14 8.15
C HIS A 352 -6.16 -11.76 9.20
N LEU A 353 -6.43 -12.65 10.18
CA LEU A 353 -7.37 -12.38 11.27
C LEU A 353 -6.93 -11.20 12.15
N HIS A 354 -5.65 -10.85 12.17
CA HIS A 354 -5.13 -9.74 12.98
C HIS A 354 -5.10 -8.40 12.23
N LEU A 355 -5.35 -8.40 10.91
CA LEU A 355 -5.30 -7.18 10.10
C LEU A 355 -6.38 -6.15 10.46
N PRO A 356 -7.64 -6.51 10.76
CA PRO A 356 -8.65 -5.53 11.17
C PRO A 356 -8.21 -4.73 12.41
N GLN A 357 -7.77 -5.41 13.48
CA GLN A 357 -7.27 -4.75 14.69
C GLN A 357 -6.01 -3.92 14.44
N GLN A 358 -5.12 -4.39 13.57
CA GLN A 358 -3.94 -3.63 13.16
C GLN A 358 -4.34 -2.32 12.46
N VAL A 359 -5.28 -2.38 11.52
CA VAL A 359 -5.78 -1.21 10.79
C VAL A 359 -6.52 -0.26 11.71
N LEU A 360 -7.28 -0.78 12.67
CA LEU A 360 -7.90 0.03 13.72
C LEU A 360 -6.87 0.82 14.54
N THR A 361 -5.68 0.24 14.75
CA THR A 361 -4.63 0.81 15.60
C THR A 361 -3.67 1.74 14.84
N HIS A 362 -3.40 1.45 13.56
CA HIS A 362 -2.32 2.09 12.79
C HIS A 362 -2.76 2.68 11.47
N GLY A 363 -4.06 2.65 11.15
CA GLY A 363 -4.61 3.10 9.89
C GLY A 363 -4.53 2.08 8.76
N GLY A 364 -4.99 2.48 7.57
CA GLY A 364 -5.11 1.60 6.40
C GLY A 364 -3.81 0.93 5.98
N LEU A 365 -3.92 -0.27 5.39
CA LEU A 365 -2.76 -1.06 4.97
C LEU A 365 -1.83 -0.29 4.01
N CYS A 366 -2.36 0.65 3.21
CA CYS A 366 -1.56 1.47 2.30
C CYS A 366 -0.45 2.27 3.02
N PHE A 367 -0.62 2.59 4.31
CA PHE A 367 0.32 3.39 5.09
C PHE A 367 1.35 2.57 5.88
N THR A 368 1.14 1.26 6.00
CA THR A 368 1.85 0.40 6.96
C THR A 368 2.61 -0.71 6.24
N SER A 369 3.27 -0.39 5.12
CA SER A 369 3.81 -1.40 4.20
C SER A 369 5.32 -1.35 4.02
N ALA A 370 5.90 -2.48 3.63
CA ALA A 370 7.33 -2.60 3.36
C ALA A 370 7.77 -2.17 1.95
N PHE A 371 6.86 -1.74 1.06
CA PHE A 371 7.18 -1.44 -0.35
C PHE A 371 8.33 -0.43 -0.52
N CYS A 372 8.29 0.68 0.22
CA CYS A 372 9.31 1.73 0.14
C CYS A 372 10.66 1.29 0.72
N PHE A 373 10.63 0.40 1.71
CA PHE A 373 11.83 -0.13 2.33
C PHE A 373 12.53 -1.16 1.43
N GLU A 374 11.80 -2.08 0.80
CA GLU A 374 12.37 -3.01 -0.19
C GLU A 374 13.01 -2.29 -1.38
N SER A 375 12.34 -1.25 -1.87
CA SER A 375 12.86 -0.36 -2.91
C SER A 375 14.18 0.29 -2.46
N SER A 376 14.23 0.75 -1.21
CA SER A 376 15.42 1.36 -0.60
C SER A 376 16.55 0.36 -0.36
N ILE A 377 16.27 -0.89 0.05
CA ILE A 377 17.30 -1.93 0.16
C ILE A 377 17.95 -2.20 -1.20
N ARG A 378 17.14 -2.31 -2.25
CA ARG A 378 17.66 -2.45 -3.62
C ARG A 378 18.49 -1.24 -4.05
N TYR A 379 18.11 -0.04 -3.62
CA TYR A 379 18.86 1.19 -3.86
C TYR A 379 20.23 1.15 -3.18
N LEU A 380 20.28 0.85 -1.88
CA LEU A 380 21.50 0.75 -1.08
C LEU A 380 22.48 -0.29 -1.65
N LYS A 381 21.96 -1.45 -2.07
CA LYS A 381 22.79 -2.49 -2.70
C LYS A 381 23.54 -2.01 -3.94
N LYS A 382 22.97 -1.07 -4.71
CA LYS A 382 23.63 -0.53 -5.91
C LYS A 382 24.79 0.42 -5.58
N LYS A 383 24.91 0.87 -4.32
CA LYS A 383 26.01 1.74 -3.84
C LYS A 383 27.22 0.94 -3.38
N ALA A 384 27.07 -0.36 -3.17
CA ALA A 384 28.17 -1.26 -2.85
C ALA A 384 28.85 -1.73 -4.15
N HIS A 385 30.09 -1.30 -4.37
CA HIS A 385 30.89 -1.69 -5.52
C HIS A 385 32.14 -2.49 -5.10
N GLY A 386 32.49 -3.53 -5.85
CA GLY A 386 33.63 -4.38 -5.51
C GLY A 386 33.37 -5.33 -4.34
N THR A 387 34.40 -5.65 -3.55
CA THR A 387 34.37 -6.77 -2.57
C THR A 387 34.79 -6.40 -1.16
N ARG A 388 35.24 -5.17 -0.89
CA ARG A 388 35.79 -4.74 0.41
C ARG A 388 35.06 -3.53 0.96
N ASN A 389 34.93 -3.46 2.28
CA ASN A 389 34.36 -2.33 3.02
C ASN A 389 32.98 -1.89 2.49
N LEU A 390 32.12 -2.86 2.13
CA LEU A 390 30.85 -2.60 1.46
C LEU A 390 29.93 -1.69 2.29
N GLY A 391 29.89 -1.87 3.61
CA GLY A 391 29.11 -1.00 4.50
C GLY A 391 29.57 0.47 4.45
N THR A 392 30.89 0.70 4.52
CA THR A 392 31.48 2.05 4.43
C THR A 392 31.17 2.71 3.09
N GLN A 393 31.29 1.98 1.97
CA GLN A 393 30.94 2.53 0.66
C GLN A 393 29.48 2.99 0.58
N ILE A 394 28.56 2.18 1.11
CA ILE A 394 27.15 2.55 1.15
C ILE A 394 26.95 3.82 1.98
N ALA A 395 27.58 3.90 3.16
CA ALA A 395 27.49 5.06 4.04
C ALA A 395 28.04 6.34 3.39
N ASP A 396 29.22 6.26 2.77
CA ASP A 396 29.85 7.40 2.10
C ASP A 396 29.00 7.91 0.93
N TRP A 397 28.43 7.00 0.14
CA TRP A 397 27.53 7.36 -0.96
C TRP A 397 26.28 8.10 -0.48
N ILE A 398 25.65 7.63 0.61
CA ILE A 398 24.49 8.30 1.20
C ILE A 398 24.90 9.70 1.66
N ASN A 399 26.03 9.84 2.35
CA ASN A 399 26.50 11.14 2.84
C ASN A 399 26.74 12.12 1.68
N ILE A 400 27.40 11.69 0.60
CA ILE A 400 27.63 12.51 -0.59
C ILE A 400 26.31 12.97 -1.19
N GLU A 401 25.33 12.08 -1.38
CA GLU A 401 24.03 12.46 -1.94
C GLU A 401 23.30 13.45 -1.05
N THR A 402 23.30 13.23 0.26
CA THR A 402 22.63 14.11 1.22
C THR A 402 23.21 15.52 1.21
N ILE A 403 24.53 15.65 0.97
CA ILE A 403 25.24 16.94 0.92
C ILE A 403 25.13 17.61 -0.45
N VAL A 404 25.30 16.86 -1.54
CA VAL A 404 25.45 17.43 -2.91
C VAL A 404 24.10 17.66 -3.59
N THR A 405 23.06 16.87 -3.28
CA THR A 405 21.87 16.74 -4.16
C THR A 405 20.56 17.26 -3.59
N ARG A 406 20.52 18.41 -2.91
CA ARG A 406 19.23 18.98 -2.48
C ARG A 406 19.06 20.48 -2.76
N PRO A 407 18.48 20.86 -3.90
CA PRO A 407 17.63 22.04 -3.90
C PRO A 407 16.51 21.85 -2.85
N PRO A 408 16.03 22.92 -2.21
CA PRO A 408 14.90 22.84 -1.30
C PRO A 408 13.70 22.18 -1.98
N PHE A 409 13.00 21.31 -1.25
CA PHE A 409 11.79 20.68 -1.77
C PHE A 409 10.71 21.74 -1.97
N GLU A 410 10.32 21.97 -3.23
CA GLU A 410 9.21 22.86 -3.58
C GLU A 410 7.99 22.05 -4.00
N LEU A 411 6.84 22.29 -3.35
CA LEU A 411 5.56 21.79 -3.85
C LEU A 411 5.21 22.53 -5.14
N SER A 412 5.15 21.78 -6.25
CA SER A 412 4.64 22.31 -7.51
C SER A 412 3.18 22.75 -7.36
N LYS A 413 2.85 23.97 -7.81
CA LYS A 413 1.47 24.44 -7.89
C LYS A 413 0.69 23.65 -8.95
N SER A 414 -0.61 23.51 -8.70
CA SER A 414 -1.56 22.96 -9.65
C SER A 414 -1.58 23.80 -10.94
N THR A 415 -1.41 23.17 -12.11
CA THR A 415 -1.35 23.90 -13.39
C THR A 415 -1.76 23.06 -14.60
N GLY A 416 -2.33 23.73 -15.60
CA GLY A 416 -2.60 23.17 -16.92
C GLY A 416 -1.33 23.09 -17.76
N VAL A 417 -1.17 21.99 -18.50
CA VAL A 417 0.04 21.69 -19.29
C VAL A 417 -0.37 21.31 -20.71
N ASN A 418 0.45 21.71 -21.69
CA ASN A 418 0.20 21.54 -23.13
C ASN A 418 -1.10 22.24 -23.56
N SER A 419 -1.09 23.57 -23.61
CA SER A 419 -2.25 24.35 -24.02
C SER A 419 -2.58 24.15 -25.50
N ILE A 420 -3.87 24.19 -25.83
CA ILE A 420 -4.35 24.14 -27.21
C ILE A 420 -5.41 25.21 -27.45
N ASN A 421 -5.58 25.61 -28.71
CA ASN A 421 -6.69 26.47 -29.12
C ASN A 421 -7.98 25.64 -29.27
N ILE A 422 -9.13 26.22 -28.96
CA ILE A 422 -10.46 25.58 -29.17
C ILE A 422 -10.69 25.18 -30.63
N ASN A 423 -10.03 25.87 -31.57
CA ASN A 423 -10.09 25.58 -32.99
C ASN A 423 -9.15 24.47 -33.46
N ASN A 424 -8.40 23.83 -32.56
CA ASN A 424 -7.50 22.75 -32.90
C ASN A 424 -8.27 21.52 -33.41
N ARG A 425 -7.82 20.96 -34.54
CA ARG A 425 -8.44 19.81 -35.22
C ARG A 425 -8.62 18.58 -34.34
N ILE A 426 -7.72 18.36 -33.37
CA ILE A 426 -7.83 17.21 -32.45
C ILE A 426 -9.12 17.26 -31.60
N PHE A 427 -9.72 18.44 -31.44
CA PHE A 427 -10.93 18.66 -30.65
C PHE A 427 -12.23 18.64 -31.46
N ASP A 428 -12.15 18.53 -32.80
CA ASP A 428 -13.30 18.69 -33.71
C ASP A 428 -14.48 17.78 -33.34
N LYS A 429 -14.19 16.53 -32.98
CA LYS A 429 -15.19 15.53 -32.59
C LYS A 429 -16.06 15.98 -31.41
N TYR A 430 -15.51 16.74 -30.47
CA TYR A 430 -16.16 17.09 -29.21
C TYR A 430 -16.59 18.55 -29.14
N ARG A 431 -16.17 19.38 -30.09
CA ARG A 431 -16.29 20.84 -30.03
C ARG A 431 -17.74 21.32 -29.93
N ASN A 432 -18.65 20.78 -30.74
CA ASN A 432 -20.03 21.25 -30.77
C ASN A 432 -20.75 20.96 -29.43
N ASP A 433 -20.63 19.74 -28.92
CA ASP A 433 -21.21 19.36 -27.63
C ASP A 433 -20.58 20.18 -26.50
N PHE A 434 -19.25 20.37 -26.54
CA PHE A 434 -18.53 21.21 -25.59
C PHE A 434 -19.08 22.64 -25.58
N LEU A 435 -19.19 23.30 -26.74
CA LEU A 435 -19.68 24.68 -26.83
C LEU A 435 -21.13 24.81 -26.36
N ASN A 436 -21.98 23.83 -26.67
CA ASN A 436 -23.37 23.82 -26.21
C ASN A 436 -23.48 23.77 -24.69
N ILE A 437 -22.67 22.92 -24.03
CA ILE A 437 -22.63 22.82 -22.56
C ILE A 437 -21.90 24.03 -21.97
N LEU A 438 -20.88 24.56 -22.65
CA LEU A 438 -20.13 25.72 -22.19
C LEU A 438 -21.03 26.95 -22.09
N ARG A 439 -21.93 27.15 -23.05
CA ARG A 439 -22.88 28.28 -23.06
C ARG A 439 -23.91 28.23 -21.94
N THR A 440 -24.18 27.06 -21.37
CA THR A 440 -25.01 26.96 -20.15
C THR A 440 -24.19 27.23 -18.88
N PHE A 441 -22.87 27.16 -18.97
CA PHE A 441 -21.94 27.25 -17.85
C PHE A 441 -21.26 28.63 -17.72
N ILE A 442 -21.08 29.36 -18.83
CA ILE A 442 -20.25 30.57 -18.91
C ILE A 442 -20.95 31.69 -19.69
N GLN A 443 -20.76 32.94 -19.24
CA GLN A 443 -21.32 34.14 -19.88
C GLN A 443 -20.42 34.70 -21.02
N ASN A 444 -19.11 34.40 -21.04
CA ASN A 444 -18.16 34.90 -22.04
C ASN A 444 -17.13 33.83 -22.46
N GLU A 445 -17.09 33.47 -23.75
CA GLU A 445 -16.23 32.42 -24.30
C GLU A 445 -14.74 32.83 -24.45
N ASN A 446 -14.41 34.13 -24.36
CA ASN A 446 -13.07 34.65 -24.68
C ASN A 446 -11.99 34.39 -23.62
N ASP A 447 -12.35 33.98 -22.39
CA ASP A 447 -11.42 33.80 -21.26
C ASP A 447 -10.98 32.34 -21.03
N ILE A 448 -11.16 31.47 -22.03
CA ILE A 448 -10.95 30.04 -21.86
C ILE A 448 -9.61 29.60 -22.46
N VAL A 449 -8.82 28.92 -21.65
CA VAL A 449 -7.60 28.24 -22.09
C VAL A 449 -7.77 26.73 -21.92
N LEU A 450 -7.57 25.97 -23.00
CA LEU A 450 -7.69 24.51 -22.99
C LEU A 450 -6.32 23.86 -22.78
N PHE A 451 -6.28 22.71 -22.09
CA PHE A 451 -5.07 21.94 -21.81
C PHE A 451 -5.27 20.44 -22.05
N LEU A 452 -4.24 19.78 -22.55
CA LEU A 452 -4.22 18.32 -22.74
C LEU A 452 -3.80 17.54 -21.48
N ARG A 453 -3.24 18.23 -20.49
CA ARG A 453 -2.85 17.65 -19.21
C ARG A 453 -3.10 18.63 -18.07
N PHE A 454 -3.29 18.07 -16.88
CA PHE A 454 -3.34 18.83 -15.64
C PHE A 454 -2.38 18.21 -14.63
N LYS A 455 -1.50 19.02 -14.05
CA LYS A 455 -0.58 18.60 -13.00
C LYS A 455 -1.11 19.13 -11.68
N ASP A 456 -1.52 18.22 -10.80
CA ASP A 456 -1.95 18.52 -9.44
C ASP A 456 -0.91 18.02 -8.43
N VAL A 457 0.01 18.91 -8.01
CA VAL A 457 1.10 18.62 -7.09
C VAL A 457 1.93 17.38 -7.50
N PHE A 458 1.54 16.18 -7.06
CA PHE A 458 2.20 14.89 -7.34
C PHE A 458 1.54 14.08 -8.46
N VAL A 459 0.32 14.43 -8.88
CA VAL A 459 -0.49 13.65 -9.82
C VAL A 459 -0.63 14.39 -11.15
N THR A 460 -0.30 13.70 -12.24
CA THR A 460 -0.55 14.22 -13.59
C THR A 460 -1.74 13.51 -14.23
N TYR A 461 -2.79 14.25 -14.55
CA TYR A 461 -3.95 13.77 -15.29
C TYR A 461 -3.81 14.07 -16.79
N HIS A 462 -4.26 13.14 -17.62
CA HIS A 462 -4.18 13.26 -19.08
C HIS A 462 -5.59 13.35 -19.65
N THR A 463 -5.70 13.85 -20.88
CA THR A 463 -6.95 13.81 -21.64
C THR A 463 -6.95 12.64 -22.62
N VAL A 464 -8.14 12.25 -23.10
CA VAL A 464 -8.31 11.30 -24.22
C VAL A 464 -7.62 11.80 -25.50
N LEU A 465 -7.44 13.12 -25.62
CA LEU A 465 -6.83 13.78 -26.78
C LEU A 465 -5.29 13.86 -26.70
N TYR A 466 -4.69 13.47 -25.57
CA TYR A 466 -3.26 13.55 -25.40
C TYR A 466 -2.56 12.35 -26.03
N ASP A 467 -2.01 12.56 -27.23
CA ASP A 467 -1.29 11.56 -28.02
C ASP A 467 0.15 11.34 -27.50
N LEU A 468 0.28 10.48 -26.48
CA LEU A 468 1.46 9.63 -26.31
C LEU A 468 0.96 8.19 -26.36
N PRO A 469 1.65 7.30 -27.09
CA PRO A 469 1.06 6.18 -27.81
C PRO A 469 0.19 5.36 -26.88
N PHE A 470 -1.14 5.52 -26.93
CA PHE A 470 -2.27 4.76 -26.35
C PHE A 470 -2.00 3.76 -25.19
N SER A 471 -0.99 3.98 -24.35
CA SER A 471 -0.38 2.96 -23.46
C SER A 471 -0.79 3.15 -22.02
N CYS A 472 -1.35 4.32 -21.68
CA CYS A 472 -1.87 4.61 -20.35
C CYS A 472 -3.34 5.01 -20.36
N CYS A 473 -4.02 4.83 -19.22
CA CYS A 473 -5.43 5.20 -19.02
C CYS A 473 -5.60 6.35 -18.01
N SER A 474 -4.62 7.26 -17.92
CA SER A 474 -4.63 8.43 -17.02
C SER A 474 -5.76 9.45 -17.26
N TYR A 475 -6.58 9.24 -18.29
CA TYR A 475 -7.76 10.06 -18.60
C TYR A 475 -9.03 9.54 -17.93
N ILE A 476 -9.01 8.39 -17.28
CA ILE A 476 -10.17 7.84 -16.56
C ILE A 476 -10.08 8.27 -15.10
N ILE A 477 -11.12 8.93 -14.61
CA ILE A 477 -11.19 9.48 -13.26
C ILE A 477 -12.47 9.07 -12.54
N SER A 478 -12.40 9.06 -11.22
CA SER A 478 -13.57 9.19 -10.35
C SER A 478 -13.69 10.63 -9.86
N TYR A 479 -14.92 11.09 -9.61
CA TYR A 479 -15.19 12.42 -9.09
C TYR A 479 -16.42 12.43 -8.17
N LYS A 480 -16.45 13.38 -7.26
CA LYS A 480 -17.57 13.62 -6.37
C LYS A 480 -18.62 14.48 -7.08
N SER A 481 -19.83 13.96 -7.23
CA SER A 481 -20.97 14.70 -7.80
C SER A 481 -21.58 15.64 -6.76
N THR A 482 -22.56 16.46 -7.17
CA THR A 482 -23.21 17.46 -6.31
C THR A 482 -23.94 16.85 -5.12
N ASP A 483 -24.44 15.62 -5.27
CA ASP A 483 -25.07 14.80 -4.23
C ASP A 483 -24.04 14.03 -3.37
N SER A 484 -22.75 14.33 -3.51
CA SER A 484 -21.64 13.62 -2.86
C SER A 484 -21.41 12.17 -3.28
N SER A 485 -22.15 11.65 -4.25
CA SER A 485 -21.92 10.31 -4.81
C SER A 485 -20.62 10.28 -5.64
N ILE A 486 -19.96 9.12 -5.68
CA ILE A 486 -18.80 8.90 -6.53
C ILE A 486 -19.29 8.48 -7.93
N LYS A 487 -18.92 9.29 -8.93
CA LYS A 487 -19.15 9.03 -10.35
C LYS A 487 -17.83 8.89 -11.08
N TYR A 488 -17.89 8.49 -12.35
CA TYR A 488 -16.72 8.20 -13.17
C TYR A 488 -16.82 8.86 -14.53
N GLY A 489 -15.69 9.27 -15.09
CA GLY A 489 -15.65 9.87 -16.42
C GLY A 489 -14.32 9.70 -17.15
N GLN A 490 -14.36 9.85 -18.47
CA GLN A 490 -13.17 10.02 -19.29
C GLN A 490 -12.95 11.52 -19.54
N VAL A 491 -11.78 12.04 -19.18
CA VAL A 491 -11.44 13.44 -19.39
C VAL A 491 -11.14 13.67 -20.86
N ILE A 492 -11.96 14.49 -21.52
CA ILE A 492 -11.80 14.86 -22.92
C ILE A 492 -10.84 16.05 -23.06
N ILE A 493 -11.01 17.09 -22.25
CA ILE A 493 -10.14 18.27 -22.23
C ILE A 493 -10.18 18.93 -20.85
N PHE A 494 -9.08 19.53 -20.40
CA PHE A 494 -9.10 20.45 -19.27
C PHE A 494 -9.26 21.88 -19.77
N LEU A 495 -9.89 22.73 -18.96
CA LEU A 495 -9.97 24.15 -19.23
C LEU A 495 -9.70 24.97 -17.97
N LYS A 496 -9.16 26.17 -18.17
CA LYS A 496 -9.14 27.23 -17.17
C LYS A 496 -10.17 28.27 -17.55
N TYR A 497 -10.98 28.68 -16.59
CA TYR A 497 -11.93 29.77 -16.71
C TYR A 497 -11.86 30.62 -15.44
N HIS A 498 -11.55 31.91 -15.60
CA HIS A 498 -11.09 32.79 -14.52
C HIS A 498 -9.98 32.11 -13.68
N ASP A 499 -10.16 32.00 -12.36
CA ASP A 499 -9.19 31.37 -11.45
C ASP A 499 -9.44 29.87 -11.24
N GLY A 500 -10.49 29.31 -11.84
CA GLY A 500 -10.88 27.91 -11.69
C GLY A 500 -10.36 27.01 -12.81
N TYR A 501 -10.08 25.76 -12.46
CA TYR A 501 -9.83 24.70 -13.44
C TYR A 501 -10.97 23.67 -13.45
N TYR A 502 -11.34 23.24 -14.65
CA TYR A 502 -12.39 22.27 -14.88
C TYR A 502 -11.93 21.19 -15.86
N ALA A 503 -12.50 19.99 -15.71
CA ALA A 503 -12.40 18.90 -16.67
C ALA A 503 -13.72 18.79 -17.42
N TYR A 504 -13.67 18.84 -18.75
CA TYR A 504 -14.76 18.39 -19.60
C TYR A 504 -14.67 16.88 -19.77
N ILE A 505 -15.70 16.17 -19.34
CA ILE A 505 -15.67 14.71 -19.27
C ILE A 505 -16.82 14.08 -20.05
N GLN A 506 -16.60 12.86 -20.52
CA GLN A 506 -17.66 11.93 -20.94
C GLN A 506 -17.98 11.00 -19.77
N GLU A 507 -19.25 10.92 -19.36
CA GLU A 507 -19.66 10.23 -18.14
C GLU A 507 -19.85 8.72 -18.36
N TYR A 508 -19.50 7.94 -17.34
CA TYR A 508 -19.94 6.56 -17.20
C TYR A 508 -21.25 6.48 -16.43
N LYS A 509 -22.15 5.59 -16.85
CA LYS A 509 -23.44 5.33 -16.18
C LYS A 509 -23.45 3.96 -15.53
N ALA A 510 -24.28 3.80 -14.51
CA ALA A 510 -24.57 2.51 -13.91
C ALA A 510 -25.22 1.58 -14.94
N THR A 511 -24.88 0.29 -14.84
CA THR A 511 -25.46 -0.78 -15.65
C THR A 511 -26.64 -1.40 -14.91
N GLU A 512 -27.51 -2.13 -15.62
CA GLU A 512 -28.61 -2.88 -14.99
C GLU A 512 -28.10 -4.05 -14.15
N LYS A 513 -26.90 -4.55 -14.46
CA LYS A 513 -26.23 -5.64 -13.73
C LYS A 513 -25.14 -5.09 -12.82
N ASN A 514 -24.95 -5.72 -11.68
CA ASN A 514 -23.86 -5.48 -10.75
C ASN A 514 -22.98 -6.72 -10.58
N ILE A 515 -21.82 -6.58 -9.93
CA ILE A 515 -20.94 -7.73 -9.71
C ILE A 515 -21.60 -8.78 -8.82
N SER A 516 -22.44 -8.36 -7.87
CA SER A 516 -23.19 -9.24 -6.97
C SER A 516 -24.20 -10.16 -7.69
N ASP A 517 -24.50 -9.90 -8.97
CA ASP A 517 -25.30 -10.80 -9.82
C ASP A 517 -24.49 -11.98 -10.37
N TYR A 518 -23.16 -11.88 -10.37
CA TYR A 518 -22.24 -12.89 -10.90
C TYR A 518 -21.55 -13.71 -9.81
N VAL A 519 -21.72 -13.36 -8.53
CA VAL A 519 -21.11 -14.06 -7.40
C VAL A 519 -22.13 -14.40 -6.31
N SER A 520 -21.88 -15.50 -5.60
CA SER A 520 -22.69 -15.97 -4.48
C SER A 520 -22.07 -15.51 -3.16
N VAL A 521 -22.38 -14.27 -2.76
CA VAL A 521 -21.99 -13.69 -1.46
C VAL A 521 -23.22 -13.44 -0.57
N PRO A 522 -23.07 -13.43 0.77
CA PRO A 522 -24.15 -13.05 1.69
C PRO A 522 -24.83 -11.74 1.29
N ALA A 523 -26.16 -11.68 1.44
CA ALA A 523 -26.98 -10.56 0.97
C ALA A 523 -26.53 -9.19 1.52
N GLU A 524 -26.13 -9.16 2.79
CA GLU A 524 -25.60 -7.97 3.47
C GLU A 524 -24.31 -7.41 2.85
N LEU A 525 -23.54 -8.23 2.11
CA LEU A 525 -22.29 -7.83 1.47
C LEU A 525 -22.48 -7.32 0.04
N LYS A 526 -23.62 -7.60 -0.59
CA LYS A 526 -23.85 -7.31 -2.03
C LYS A 526 -23.69 -5.82 -2.34
N SER A 527 -24.38 -4.97 -1.59
CA SER A 527 -24.31 -3.51 -1.80
C SER A 527 -22.89 -2.98 -1.68
N LYS A 528 -22.11 -3.49 -0.72
CA LYS A 528 -20.73 -3.05 -0.52
C LYS A 528 -19.80 -3.59 -1.62
N LEU A 529 -20.01 -4.82 -2.06
CA LEU A 529 -19.27 -5.41 -3.18
C LEU A 529 -19.51 -4.60 -4.46
N ASP A 530 -20.75 -4.19 -4.72
CA ASP A 530 -21.13 -3.40 -5.89
C ASP A 530 -20.57 -1.96 -5.85
N GLU A 531 -20.43 -1.38 -4.65
CA GLU A 531 -19.70 -0.10 -4.47
C GLU A 531 -18.22 -0.24 -4.80
N ILE A 532 -17.60 -1.36 -4.40
CA ILE A 532 -16.16 -1.58 -4.49
C ILE A 532 -15.69 -2.02 -5.89
N PHE A 533 -16.54 -2.75 -6.62
CA PHE A 533 -16.30 -3.19 -8.00
C PHE A 533 -17.46 -2.75 -8.91
N PRO A 534 -17.60 -1.45 -9.15
CA PRO A 534 -18.70 -0.93 -9.95
C PRO A 534 -18.58 -1.38 -11.41
N LEU A 535 -19.67 -1.95 -11.92
CA LEU A 535 -19.90 -2.15 -13.35
C LEU A 535 -20.53 -0.90 -13.96
N ARG A 536 -19.96 -0.44 -15.07
CA ARG A 536 -20.35 0.81 -15.73
C ARG A 536 -20.35 0.67 -17.24
N SER A 537 -21.09 1.53 -17.93
CA SER A 537 -21.03 1.71 -19.38
C SER A 537 -20.72 3.16 -19.73
N LEU A 538 -19.91 3.39 -20.76
CA LEU A 538 -19.59 4.74 -21.21
C LEU A 538 -20.83 5.32 -21.91
N SER A 539 -21.30 6.48 -21.46
CA SER A 539 -22.50 7.11 -21.99
C SER A 539 -22.18 8.15 -23.07
N LYS A 540 -23.21 8.69 -23.73
CA LYS A 540 -23.08 9.87 -24.60
C LYS A 540 -23.30 11.20 -23.85
N SER A 541 -23.33 11.15 -22.51
CA SER A 541 -23.50 12.34 -21.67
C SER A 541 -22.14 12.96 -21.36
N TYR A 542 -22.09 14.29 -21.41
CA TYR A 542 -20.90 15.07 -21.12
C TYR A 542 -21.22 16.14 -20.07
N THR A 543 -20.24 16.49 -19.26
CA THR A 543 -20.38 17.53 -18.24
C THR A 543 -19.04 18.17 -17.91
N PHE A 544 -19.10 19.35 -17.28
CA PHE A 544 -17.94 19.95 -16.61
C PHE A 544 -17.87 19.47 -15.16
N VAL A 545 -16.65 19.16 -14.73
CA VAL A 545 -16.34 18.81 -13.34
C VAL A 545 -15.24 19.74 -12.85
N PRO A 546 -15.43 20.50 -11.76
CA PRO A 546 -14.35 21.24 -11.12
C PRO A 546 -13.22 20.29 -10.75
N ILE A 547 -11.97 20.67 -11.01
CA ILE A 547 -10.83 19.77 -10.73
C ILE A 547 -10.76 19.39 -9.25
N VAL A 548 -11.16 20.28 -8.35
CA VAL A 548 -11.24 20.02 -6.91
C VAL A 548 -12.18 18.87 -6.53
N ASN A 549 -13.10 18.48 -7.42
CA ASN A 549 -14.01 17.35 -7.21
C ASN A 549 -13.45 16.02 -7.75
N ILE A 550 -12.37 16.04 -8.51
CA ILE A 550 -11.70 14.82 -8.98
C ILE A 550 -11.12 14.11 -7.76
N CYS A 551 -11.44 12.81 -7.63
CA CYS A 551 -11.04 12.01 -6.49
C CYS A 551 -9.77 11.22 -6.82
N HIS A 552 -9.85 10.29 -7.78
CA HIS A 552 -8.76 9.39 -8.11
C HIS A 552 -8.72 9.08 -9.60
N LYS A 553 -7.56 8.62 -10.09
CA LYS A 553 -7.48 7.93 -11.39
C LYS A 553 -8.11 6.55 -11.26
N CYS A 554 -8.59 6.00 -12.37
CA CYS A 554 -9.18 4.68 -12.39
C CYS A 554 -8.47 3.73 -13.38
N ILE A 555 -8.42 2.45 -13.02
CA ILE A 555 -8.12 1.37 -13.95
C ILE A 555 -9.46 0.86 -14.51
N GLN A 556 -9.48 0.65 -15.81
CA GLN A 556 -10.60 0.04 -16.52
C GLN A 556 -10.26 -1.38 -16.93
N VAL A 557 -11.19 -2.31 -16.66
CA VAL A 557 -11.14 -3.69 -17.16
C VAL A 557 -12.41 -3.96 -17.95
N LYS A 558 -12.28 -4.42 -19.19
CA LYS A 558 -13.44 -4.73 -20.04
C LYS A 558 -14.11 -6.01 -19.53
N PHE A 559 -15.44 -6.01 -19.49
CA PHE A 559 -16.25 -7.16 -19.10
C PHE A 559 -17.56 -7.19 -19.89
N HIS A 560 -17.65 -8.10 -20.86
CA HIS A 560 -18.73 -8.12 -21.86
C HIS A 560 -18.89 -6.74 -22.54
N ASP A 561 -20.10 -6.18 -22.52
CA ASP A 561 -20.45 -4.84 -23.04
C ASP A 561 -20.26 -3.72 -22.01
N CYS A 562 -19.75 -4.06 -20.82
CA CYS A 562 -19.55 -3.15 -19.70
C CYS A 562 -18.06 -3.06 -19.34
N VAL A 563 -17.76 -2.23 -18.35
CA VAL A 563 -16.41 -2.12 -17.79
C VAL A 563 -16.47 -2.12 -16.26
N PHE A 564 -15.49 -2.78 -15.65
CA PHE A 564 -15.16 -2.56 -14.26
C PHE A 564 -14.27 -1.33 -14.15
N LEU A 565 -14.59 -0.46 -13.19
CA LEU A 565 -13.75 0.67 -12.83
C LEU A 565 -13.25 0.49 -11.40
N SER A 566 -11.93 0.58 -11.22
CA SER A 566 -11.30 0.52 -9.91
C SER A 566 -10.52 1.80 -9.66
N GLU A 567 -10.84 2.52 -8.59
CA GLU A 567 -10.05 3.68 -8.16
C GLU A 567 -8.63 3.23 -7.81
N VAL A 568 -7.64 3.97 -8.28
CA VAL A 568 -6.25 3.80 -7.86
C VAL A 568 -5.85 4.94 -6.95
N ARG A 569 -5.49 4.56 -5.75
CA ARG A 569 -5.12 5.46 -4.66
C ARG A 569 -3.63 5.77 -4.71
N VAL A 570 -3.14 6.23 -5.87
CA VAL A 570 -1.70 6.48 -6.10
C VAL A 570 -1.12 7.51 -5.14
N ASP A 571 -1.96 8.34 -4.54
CA ASP A 571 -1.55 9.28 -3.49
C ASP A 571 -1.07 8.62 -2.21
N TYR A 572 -1.37 7.34 -2.04
CA TYR A 572 -1.15 6.57 -0.82
C TYR A 572 -0.25 5.37 -1.06
N GLU A 573 0.28 5.19 -2.27
CA GLU A 573 1.00 3.99 -2.67
C GLU A 573 2.40 4.33 -3.19
N HIS A 574 3.41 3.62 -2.68
CA HIS A 574 4.72 3.53 -3.32
C HIS A 574 4.59 2.72 -4.63
N ASP A 575 4.99 3.30 -5.76
CA ASP A 575 5.09 2.66 -7.08
C ASP A 575 6.45 2.87 -7.77
#